data_AF-A0A968Z0I5-F1
#
_entry.id   AF-A0A968Z0I5-F1
#
_cell.length_a   1.000
_cell.length_b   1.000
_cell.length_c   1.000
_cell.angle_alpha   90.00
_cell.angle_beta   90.00
_cell.angle_gamma   90.00
#
_symmetry.space_group_name_H-M   'P 1'
#
loop_
_entity.id
_entity.type
_entity.pdbx_description
1 polymer ?
#
loop_
_entity_poly.entity_id
_entity_poly.type
_entity_poly.pdbx_seq_one_letter_code
_entity_poly.pdbx_strand_id
1 'polypeptide(L)'
;MTLDPDLLDQAYHLFAEEALELLQQIQETLLELPHDSSLSTVHSLVRAINTIKSGAAQVNLTDIYTLASRFENIFRWLWQKKSRSTPPL
;
A
#
# COMPACT_ATOMS: atom_id res chain seq x y z
N MET A 1 21.07 -1.54 -17.30
CA MET A 1 20.78 -0.28 -17.99
C MET A 1 20.34 0.68 -16.90
N THR A 2 21.16 1.66 -16.54
CA THR A 2 20.80 2.68 -15.54
C THR A 2 19.86 3.67 -16.20
N LEU A 3 18.74 3.99 -15.55
CA LEU A 3 17.85 5.06 -15.99
C LEU A 3 18.64 6.38 -16.07
N ASP A 4 18.28 7.21 -17.04
CA ASP A 4 18.77 8.58 -17.15
C ASP A 4 18.48 9.33 -15.83
N PRO A 5 19.46 10.00 -15.20
CA PRO A 5 19.25 10.75 -13.96
C PRO A 5 18.07 11.73 -14.02
N ASP A 6 17.85 12.40 -15.17
CA ASP A 6 16.77 13.36 -15.33
C ASP A 6 15.39 12.67 -15.38
N LEU A 7 15.33 11.45 -15.90
CA LEU A 7 14.12 10.63 -15.89
C LEU A 7 13.82 10.09 -14.49
N LEU A 8 14.86 9.76 -13.72
CA LEU A 8 14.72 9.28 -12.34
C LEU A 8 14.20 10.39 -11.42
N ASP A 9 14.66 11.63 -11.59
CA ASP A 9 14.20 12.79 -10.82
C ASP A 9 12.71 13.10 -11.10
N GLN A 10 12.31 13.09 -12.37
CA GLN A 10 10.90 13.23 -12.75
C GLN A 10 10.02 12.10 -12.18
N ALA A 11 10.49 10.85 -12.25
CA ALA A 11 9.79 9.71 -11.67
C ALA A 11 9.66 9.83 -10.14
N TYR A 12 10.69 10.34 -9.47
CA TYR A 12 10.65 10.62 -8.02
C TYR A 12 9.59 11.66 -7.67
N HIS A 13 9.51 12.75 -8.43
CA HIS A 13 8.50 13.79 -8.20
C HIS A 13 7.07 13.25 -8.38
N LEU A 14 6.81 12.53 -9.47
CA LEU A 14 5.51 11.88 -9.72
C LEU A 14 5.16 10.88 -8.61
N PHE A 15 6.13 10.05 -8.20
CA PHE A 15 5.95 9.12 -7.09
C PHE A 15 5.61 9.84 -5.79
N ALA A 16 6.28 10.94 -5.47
CA ALA A 16 6.06 11.67 -4.23
C ALA A 16 4.64 12.28 -4.18
N GLU A 17 4.15 12.82 -5.29
CA GLU A 17 2.78 13.32 -5.41
C GLU A 17 1.75 12.19 -5.24
N GLU A 18 1.91 11.09 -5.99
CA GLU A 18 1.01 9.93 -5.89
C GLU A 18 1.03 9.31 -4.48
N ALA A 19 2.21 9.24 -3.84
CA ALA A 19 2.34 8.69 -2.50
C ALA A 19 1.55 9.50 -1.46
N LEU A 20 1.45 10.82 -1.59
CA LEU A 20 0.65 11.64 -0.67
C LEU A 20 -0.84 11.34 -0.80
N GLU A 21 -1.35 11.23 -2.03
CA GLU A 21 -2.75 10.86 -2.28
C GLU A 21 -3.07 9.46 -1.73
N LEU A 22 -2.18 8.50 -1.98
CA LEU A 22 -2.35 7.13 -1.50
C LEU A 22 -2.25 7.04 0.03
N LEU A 23 -1.39 7.84 0.68
CA LEU A 23 -1.31 7.89 2.13
C LEU A 23 -2.60 8.46 2.74
N GLN A 24 -3.20 9.45 2.11
CA GLN A 24 -4.52 9.95 2.51
C GLN A 24 -5.59 8.86 2.38
N GLN A 25 -5.64 8.16 1.24
CA GLN A 25 -6.57 7.06 1.04
C GLN A 25 -6.38 5.94 2.07
N ILE A 26 -5.12 5.59 2.38
CA ILE A 26 -4.79 4.61 3.42
C ILE A 26 -5.34 5.07 4.77
N GLN A 27 -5.10 6.32 5.16
CA GLN A 27 -5.59 6.87 6.41
C GLN A 27 -7.12 6.80 6.50
N GLU A 28 -7.83 7.24 5.47
CA GLU A 28 -9.30 7.20 5.43
C GLU A 28 -9.83 5.77 5.54
N THR A 29 -9.23 4.84 4.79
CA THR A 29 -9.61 3.42 4.83
C THR A 29 -9.32 2.78 6.21
N LEU A 30 -8.25 3.20 6.89
CA LEU A 30 -7.92 2.75 8.25
C LEU A 30 -8.92 3.26 9.30
N LEU A 31 -9.43 4.48 9.13
CA LEU A 31 -10.47 5.03 9.99
C LEU A 31 -11.83 4.37 9.75
N GLU A 32 -12.12 3.95 8.52
CA GLU A 32 -13.35 3.24 8.17
C GLU A 32 -13.36 1.78 8.61
N LEU A 33 -12.19 1.12 8.65
CA LEU A 33 -12.00 -0.30 8.94
C LEU A 33 -12.77 -0.86 10.17
N PRO A 34 -12.86 -0.14 11.33
CA PRO A 34 -13.65 -0.59 12.48
C PRO A 34 -15.16 -0.61 12.22
N HIS A 35 -15.64 0.21 11.27
CA HIS A 35 -17.05 0.36 10.92
C HIS A 35 -17.42 -0.50 9.70
N ASP A 36 -16.57 -0.54 8.68
CA ASP A 36 -16.69 -1.45 7.54
C ASP A 36 -15.39 -2.23 7.34
N SER A 37 -15.49 -3.54 7.54
CA SER A 37 -14.39 -4.48 7.32
C SER A 37 -14.75 -5.49 6.23
N SER A 38 -15.51 -5.03 5.25
CA SER A 38 -15.79 -5.73 4.01
C SER A 38 -14.50 -6.07 3.27
N LEU A 39 -14.59 -7.10 2.41
CA LEU A 39 -13.49 -7.52 1.55
C LEU A 39 -13.06 -6.38 0.60
N SER A 40 -13.99 -5.52 0.18
CA SER A 40 -13.72 -4.32 -0.60
C SER A 40 -12.82 -3.33 0.13
N THR A 41 -13.12 -3.00 1.39
CA THR A 41 -12.35 -2.03 2.19
C THR A 41 -10.92 -2.52 2.42
N VAL A 42 -10.76 -3.81 2.74
CA VAL A 42 -9.43 -4.41 2.89
C VAL A 42 -8.67 -4.48 1.57
N HIS A 43 -9.34 -4.80 0.45
CA HIS A 43 -8.72 -4.76 -0.86
C HIS A 43 -8.32 -3.34 -1.28
N SER A 44 -9.10 -2.32 -0.93
CA SER A 44 -8.73 -0.92 -1.15
C SER A 44 -7.42 -0.57 -0.45
N LEU A 45 -7.33 -0.90 0.85
CA LEU A 45 -6.14 -0.66 1.66
C LEU A 45 -4.90 -1.38 1.10
N VAL A 46 -5.01 -2.67 0.81
CA VAL A 46 -3.89 -3.47 0.30
C VAL A 46 -3.44 -3.01 -1.09
N ARG A 47 -4.35 -2.52 -1.93
CA ARG A 47 -4.00 -1.96 -3.24
C ARG A 47 -3.22 -0.66 -3.10
N ALA A 48 -3.68 0.28 -2.26
CA ALA A 48 -2.98 1.53 -2.04
C ALA A 48 -1.54 1.31 -1.52
N ILE A 49 -1.38 0.41 -0.54
CA ILE A 49 -0.06 0.02 -0.01
C ILE A 49 0.82 -0.59 -1.12
N ASN A 50 0.26 -1.45 -1.98
CA ASN A 50 1.01 -2.07 -3.08
C ASN A 50 1.43 -1.07 -4.15
N THR A 51 0.64 -0.04 -4.42
CA THR A 51 1.00 1.03 -5.34
C THR A 51 2.20 1.81 -4.80
N ILE A 52 2.18 2.23 -3.52
CA ILE A 52 3.32 2.88 -2.87
C ILE A 52 4.57 1.98 -2.92
N LYS A 53 4.43 0.69 -2.59
CA LYS A 53 5.54 -0.27 -2.64
C LYS A 53 6.16 -0.36 -4.03
N SER A 54 5.32 -0.46 -5.07
CA SER A 54 5.79 -0.60 -6.45
C SER A 54 6.44 0.69 -6.95
N GLY A 55 5.87 1.86 -6.63
CA GLY A 55 6.47 3.16 -6.96
C GLY A 55 7.81 3.36 -6.27
N ALA A 56 7.91 3.05 -4.97
CA ALA A 56 9.17 3.13 -4.23
C ALA A 56 10.28 2.25 -4.84
N ALA A 57 9.93 1.07 -5.36
CA ALA A 57 10.88 0.22 -6.07
C ALA A 57 11.34 0.84 -7.39
N GLN A 58 10.44 1.50 -8.15
CA GLN A 58 10.77 2.15 -9.42
C GLN A 58 11.72 3.34 -9.24
N VAL A 59 11.61 4.07 -8.11
CA VAL A 59 12.46 5.22 -7.79
C VAL A 59 13.59 4.89 -6.81
N ASN A 60 13.88 3.60 -6.59
CA ASN A 60 14.99 3.10 -5.76
C ASN A 60 14.95 3.51 -4.26
N LEU A 61 13.77 3.77 -3.70
CA LEU A 61 13.58 4.12 -2.30
C LEU A 61 13.39 2.87 -1.44
N THR A 62 14.51 2.21 -1.13
CA THR A 62 14.55 0.90 -0.45
C THR A 62 13.87 0.91 0.93
N ASP A 63 14.02 1.98 1.71
CA ASP A 63 13.43 2.05 3.04
C ASP A 63 11.90 2.17 2.98
N ILE A 64 11.38 2.97 2.03
CA ILE A 64 9.93 3.12 1.80
C ILE A 64 9.35 1.80 1.28
N TYR A 65 10.03 1.15 0.33
CA TYR A 65 9.66 -0.18 -0.14
C TYR A 65 9.54 -1.17 1.02
N THR A 66 10.53 -1.19 1.91
CA THR A 66 10.58 -2.10 3.05
C THR A 66 9.44 -1.82 4.03
N LEU A 67 9.15 -0.55 4.31
CA LEU A 67 8.05 -0.16 5.17
C LEU A 67 6.69 -0.58 4.57
N ALA A 68 6.45 -0.28 3.30
CA ALA A 68 5.22 -0.65 2.61
C ALA A 68 5.02 -2.17 2.56
N SER A 69 6.09 -2.94 2.33
CA SER A 69 6.06 -4.40 2.36
C SER A 69 5.68 -4.94 3.75
N ARG A 70 6.24 -4.37 4.83
CA ARG A 70 5.86 -4.75 6.20
C ARG A 70 4.39 -4.43 6.49
N PHE A 71 3.91 -3.28 6.02
CA PHE A 71 2.53 -2.87 6.21
C PHE A 71 1.56 -3.81 5.49
N GLU A 72 1.84 -4.15 4.24
CA GLU A 72 1.08 -5.12 3.47
C GLU A 72 0.98 -6.48 4.18
N ASN A 73 2.11 -6.97 4.71
CA ASN A 73 2.16 -8.26 5.40
C ASN A 73 1.28 -8.28 6.66
N ILE A 74 1.29 -7.20 7.45
CA ILE A 74 0.43 -7.07 8.65
C ILE A 74 -1.04 -7.17 8.26
N PHE A 75 -1.49 -6.42 7.24
CA PHE A 75 -2.90 -6.41 6.84
C PHE A 75 -3.34 -7.73 6.19
N ARG A 76 -2.47 -8.36 5.38
CA ARG A 76 -2.75 -9.70 4.84
C ARG A 76 -2.91 -10.73 5.95
N TRP A 77 -2.07 -10.69 6.98
CA TRP A 77 -2.16 -11.59 8.13
C TRP A 77 -3.44 -11.37 8.94
N LEU A 78 -3.77 -10.11 9.25
CA LEU A 78 -5.00 -9.75 9.95
C LEU A 78 -6.25 -10.25 9.20
N TRP A 79 -6.28 -10.08 7.88
CA TRP A 79 -7.39 -10.54 7.04
C TRP A 79 -7.51 -12.07 7.00
N GLN A 80 -6.39 -12.79 6.82
CA GLN A 80 -6.39 -14.26 6.85
C GLN A 80 -6.87 -14.82 8.19
N LYS A 81 -6.55 -14.15 9.31
CA LYS A 81 -7.06 -14.55 10.63
C LYS A 81 -8.58 -14.35 10.71
N LYS A 82 -9.09 -13.22 10.20
CA LYS A 82 -10.53 -12.95 10.17
C LYS A 82 -11.29 -13.97 9.32
N SER A 83 -10.79 -14.31 8.13
CA SER A 83 -11.45 -15.28 7.24
C SER A 83 -11.45 -16.72 7.76
N ARG A 84 -10.49 -17.09 8.62
CA ARG A 84 -10.48 -18.39 9.32
C ARG A 84 -11.44 -18.47 10.52
N SER A 85 -12.01 -17.34 10.94
CA SER A 85 -12.88 -17.26 12.12
C SER A 85 -14.38 -17.32 11.79
N THR A 86 -14.76 -17.39 10.51
CA THR A 86 -16.15 -17.59 10.06
C THR A 86 -16.37 -19.07 9.71
N PRO A 87 -17.27 -19.80 10.40
CA PRO A 87 -17.61 -21.18 10.03
C PRO A 87 -18.25 -21.21 8.64
N PRO A 88 -18.04 -22.28 7.85
CA PRO A 88 -18.86 -22.50 6.67
C PRO A 88 -20.32 -22.75 7.12
N LEU A 89 -21.26 -22.09 6.46
CA LEU A 89 -22.70 -22.39 6.53
C LEU A 89 -22.98 -23.82 6.04
#